data_AF-A0A2V2YX36-F1
#
_entry.id   AF-A0A2V2YX36-F1
#
_cell.length_a   1.000
_cell.length_b   1.000
_cell.length_c   1.000
_cell.angle_alpha   90.00
_cell.angle_beta   90.00
_cell.angle_gamma   90.00
#
_symmetry.space_group_name_H-M   'P 1'
#
loop_
_entity.id
_entity.type
_entity.pdbx_description
1 polymer ?
#
loop_
_entity_poly.entity_id
_entity_poly.type
_entity_poly.pdbx_seq_one_letter_code
_entity_poly.pdbx_strand_id
1 'polypeptide(L)'
;MPNDKGWYTKDEVIATNLPYWIAASSRWTSEPYNFAILLSKTRCQELGAPILSNGREHPSAFRYAAAAGKGDNRHRYIPLYDRTEMYSTIIAENIRLYNYEQMGAAK
;
A
#
# COMPACT_ATOMS: atom_id res chain seq x y z
N MET A 1 -4.79 -16.35 3.65
CA MET A 1 -5.78 -15.51 2.99
C MET A 1 -6.01 -14.24 3.79
N PRO A 2 -6.23 -13.09 3.13
CA PRO A 2 -6.57 -11.86 3.84
C PRO A 2 -7.88 -12.01 4.63
N ASN A 3 -8.04 -11.23 5.71
CA ASN A 3 -9.27 -11.18 6.49
C ASN A 3 -10.41 -10.43 5.75
N ASP A 4 -11.59 -10.30 6.37
CA ASP A 4 -12.77 -9.58 5.81
C ASP A 4 -12.48 -8.13 5.39
N LYS A 5 -11.44 -7.50 5.96
CA LYS A 5 -11.00 -6.15 5.62
C LYS A 5 -9.99 -6.11 4.47
N GLY A 6 -9.59 -7.27 3.94
CA GLY A 6 -8.53 -7.42 2.96
C GLY A 6 -7.12 -7.27 3.55
N TRP A 7 -6.96 -7.38 4.87
CA TRP A 7 -5.66 -7.22 5.54
C TRP A 7 -4.96 -8.56 5.67
N TYR A 8 -3.63 -8.52 5.62
CA TYR A 8 -2.76 -9.68 5.59
C TYR A 8 -1.99 -9.83 6.91
N THR A 9 -1.68 -11.07 7.26
CA THR A 9 -0.71 -11.40 8.31
C THR A 9 0.72 -11.15 7.85
N LYS A 10 1.66 -11.12 8.80
CA LYS A 10 3.08 -11.02 8.51
C LYS A 10 3.56 -12.19 7.63
N ASP A 11 3.14 -13.42 7.95
CA ASP A 11 3.59 -14.63 7.25
C ASP A 11 3.13 -14.63 5.79
N GLU A 12 1.92 -14.15 5.53
CA GLU A 12 1.40 -14.01 4.17
C GLU A 12 2.16 -12.94 3.38
N VAL A 13 2.44 -11.79 3.98
CA VAL A 13 3.25 -10.75 3.32
C VAL A 13 4.65 -11.27 3.00
N ILE A 14 5.29 -11.97 3.93
CA ILE A 14 6.60 -12.59 3.68
C ILE A 14 6.51 -13.60 2.53
N ALA A 15 5.46 -14.43 2.51
CA ALA A 15 5.25 -15.40 1.44
C ALA A 15 5.05 -14.75 0.05
N THR A 16 4.57 -13.50 -0.02
CA THR A 16 4.45 -12.77 -1.30
C THR A 16 5.77 -12.26 -1.86
N ASN A 17 6.83 -12.17 -1.03
CA ASN A 17 8.11 -11.55 -1.38
C ASN A 17 7.99 -10.11 -1.93
N LEU A 18 6.89 -9.41 -1.59
CA LEU A 18 6.65 -8.01 -1.97
C LEU A 18 7.20 -7.04 -0.90
N PRO A 19 7.56 -5.81 -1.31
CA PRO A 19 8.00 -4.79 -0.38
C PRO A 19 6.90 -4.40 0.62
N TYR A 20 7.29 -4.06 1.84
CA TYR A 20 6.37 -3.46 2.80
C TYR A 20 6.98 -2.30 3.58
N TRP A 21 6.13 -1.33 3.92
CA TRP A 21 6.52 -0.15 4.68
C TRP A 21 6.57 -0.43 6.18
N ILE A 22 7.69 -0.06 6.80
CA ILE A 22 7.92 -0.12 8.24
C ILE A 22 7.70 1.28 8.84
N ALA A 23 6.57 1.46 9.51
CA ALA A 23 6.21 2.75 10.12
C ALA A 23 7.23 3.22 11.17
N ALA A 24 7.79 2.29 11.96
CA ALA A 24 8.73 2.61 13.04
C ALA A 24 10.03 3.26 12.54
N SER A 25 10.53 2.83 11.37
CA SER A 25 11.75 3.36 10.76
C SER A 25 11.48 4.33 9.61
N SER A 26 10.21 4.54 9.25
CA SER A 26 9.78 5.31 8.07
C SER A 26 10.52 4.91 6.80
N ARG A 27 10.61 3.60 6.52
CA ARG A 27 11.35 3.04 5.37
C ARG A 27 10.65 1.82 4.79
N TRP A 28 10.89 1.56 3.51
CA TRP A 28 10.54 0.31 2.83
C TRP A 28 11.55 -0.80 3.17
N THR A 29 11.11 -2.06 3.17
CA THR A 29 12.01 -3.21 3.28
C THR A 29 12.88 -3.42 2.05
N SER A 30 12.36 -3.07 0.89
CA SER A 30 13.04 -3.13 -0.40
C SER A 30 12.38 -2.11 -1.34
N GLU A 31 13.16 -1.55 -2.26
CA GLU A 31 12.67 -0.56 -3.23
C GLU A 31 12.96 -1.07 -4.65
N PRO A 32 12.20 -2.08 -5.14
CA PRO A 32 12.39 -2.61 -6.49
C PRO A 32 11.99 -1.61 -7.58
N TYR A 33 11.20 -0.60 -7.24
CA TYR A 33 10.79 0.48 -8.12
C TYR A 33 11.65 1.72 -7.86
N ASN A 34 12.18 2.33 -8.93
CA ASN A 34 12.90 3.62 -8.82
C ASN A 34 12.00 4.74 -8.29
N PHE A 35 10.74 4.70 -8.70
CA PHE A 35 9.67 5.58 -8.25
C PHE A 35 8.35 4.84 -8.41
N ALA A 36 7.51 4.85 -7.37
CA ALA A 36 6.13 4.35 -7.46
C ALA A 36 5.20 5.10 -6.50
N ILE A 37 3.94 5.27 -6.91
CA ILE A 37 2.85 5.71 -6.05
C ILE A 37 2.00 4.51 -5.66
N LEU A 38 2.01 4.17 -4.38
CA LEU A 38 1.43 2.94 -3.83
C LEU A 38 0.28 3.28 -2.88
N LEU A 39 -0.95 3.10 -3.35
CA LEU A 39 -2.15 3.56 -2.65
C LEU A 39 -2.94 2.41 -2.05
N SER A 40 -3.54 2.64 -0.89
CA SER A 40 -4.50 1.68 -0.32
C SER A 40 -5.80 1.65 -1.13
N LYS A 41 -6.56 0.55 -1.05
CA LYS A 41 -7.87 0.41 -1.72
C LYS A 41 -8.80 1.62 -1.52
N THR A 42 -8.92 2.10 -0.28
CA THR A 42 -9.75 3.26 0.05
C THR A 42 -9.22 4.53 -0.61
N ARG A 43 -7.90 4.72 -0.62
CA ARG A 43 -7.28 5.89 -1.25
C ARG A 43 -7.44 5.88 -2.77
N CYS A 44 -7.33 4.71 -3.40
CA CYS A 44 -7.64 4.52 -4.82
C CYS A 44 -9.09 4.93 -5.15
N GLN A 45 -10.05 4.61 -4.28
CA GLN A 45 -11.44 5.01 -4.45
C GLN A 45 -11.64 6.52 -4.30
N GLU A 46 -11.03 7.13 -3.27
CA GLU A 46 -11.10 8.58 -3.02
C GLU A 46 -10.54 9.40 -4.20
N LEU A 47 -9.50 8.89 -4.86
CA LEU A 47 -8.84 9.57 -5.97
C LEU A 47 -9.43 9.20 -7.35
N GLY A 48 -10.53 8.45 -7.39
CA GLY A 48 -11.22 8.12 -8.65
C GLY A 48 -10.56 7.04 -9.50
N ALA A 49 -9.59 6.28 -8.97
CA ALA A 49 -8.92 5.17 -9.65
C ALA A 49 -9.09 3.85 -8.86
N PRO A 50 -10.32 3.36 -8.69
CA PRO A 50 -10.60 2.19 -7.86
C PRO A 50 -9.83 0.95 -8.34
N ILE A 51 -9.53 0.05 -7.41
CA ILE A 51 -8.96 -1.25 -7.77
C ILE A 51 -9.96 -2.07 -8.57
N LEU A 52 -9.47 -2.97 -9.42
CA LEU A 52 -10.34 -3.90 -10.16
C LEU A 52 -11.21 -4.69 -9.17
N SER A 53 -12.50 -4.75 -9.46
CA SER A 53 -13.45 -5.51 -8.65
C SER A 53 -13.08 -6.99 -8.59
N ASN A 54 -13.41 -7.63 -7.47
CA ASN A 54 -13.26 -9.07 -7.23
C ASN A 54 -11.81 -9.60 -7.14
N GLY A 55 -10.85 -8.81 -6.66
CA GLY A 55 -9.51 -9.30 -6.33
C GLY A 55 -8.66 -9.70 -7.53
N ARG A 56 -9.03 -9.23 -8.73
CA ARG A 56 -8.27 -9.42 -9.98
C ARG A 56 -7.01 -8.56 -10.05
N GLU A 57 -6.91 -7.57 -9.17
CA GLU A 57 -5.72 -6.75 -9.02
C GLU A 57 -4.92 -7.23 -7.82
N HIS A 58 -3.67 -7.57 -8.07
CA HIS A 58 -2.74 -7.99 -7.03
C HIS A 58 -2.11 -6.76 -6.36
N PRO A 59 -1.83 -6.83 -5.05
CA PRO A 59 -1.06 -5.79 -4.38
C PRO A 59 0.36 -5.73 -4.93
N SER A 60 0.92 -4.52 -4.98
CA SER A 60 2.30 -4.25 -5.37
C SER A 60 3.21 -4.10 -4.14
N ALA A 61 2.63 -3.73 -3.00
CA ALA A 61 3.32 -3.58 -1.73
C ALA A 61 2.35 -3.68 -0.55
N PHE A 62 2.86 -3.59 0.67
CA PHE A 62 2.04 -3.53 1.88
C PHE A 62 2.49 -2.42 2.82
N ARG A 63 1.60 -1.98 3.73
CA ARG A 63 1.99 -1.16 4.88
C ARG A 63 1.59 -1.79 6.19
N TYR A 64 2.47 -1.71 7.18
CA TYR A 64 2.14 -2.13 8.53
C TYR A 64 1.25 -1.09 9.23
N ALA A 65 0.12 -1.53 9.77
CA ALA A 65 -0.80 -0.73 10.57
C ALA A 65 -0.72 -1.13 12.05
N ALA A 66 -0.10 -0.28 12.88
CA ALA A 66 0.08 -0.54 14.31
C ALA A 66 -1.25 -0.55 15.10
N ALA A 67 -2.28 0.14 14.60
CA ALA A 67 -3.58 0.34 15.27
C ALA A 67 -4.62 -0.76 15.00
N ALA A 68 -4.20 -1.97 14.62
CA ALA A 68 -5.11 -3.13 14.55
C ALA A 68 -5.55 -3.52 15.99
N GLY A 69 -6.63 -2.92 16.47
CA GLY A 69 -7.19 -3.13 17.81
C GLY A 69 -7.66 -4.57 18.08
N LYS A 70 -7.95 -4.84 19.37
CA LYS A 70 -8.40 -6.13 19.95
C LYS A 70 -9.39 -6.88 19.05
N GLY A 71 -8.95 -7.87 18.30
CA GLY A 71 -9.84 -8.72 17.49
C GLY A 71 -9.11 -9.66 16.56
N ASP A 72 -7.99 -9.21 15.99
CA ASP A 72 -7.09 -10.07 15.22
C ASP A 72 -5.71 -9.42 15.16
N ASN A 73 -4.86 -9.78 16.13
CA ASN A 73 -3.53 -9.18 16.25
C ASN A 73 -2.57 -9.59 15.12
N ARG A 74 -2.97 -10.51 14.23
CA ARG A 74 -2.08 -11.09 13.23
C ARG A 74 -2.18 -10.34 11.90
N HIS A 75 -3.39 -10.01 11.46
CA HIS A 75 -3.62 -9.31 10.19
C HIS A 75 -3.38 -7.80 10.34
N ARG A 76 -2.13 -7.36 10.21
CA ARG A 76 -1.71 -5.95 10.40
C ARG A 76 -1.18 -5.29 9.13
N TYR A 77 -1.17 -5.99 8.01
CA TYR A 77 -0.63 -5.49 6.75
C TYR A 77 -1.74 -5.11 5.79
N ILE A 78 -1.73 -3.86 5.36
CA ILE A 78 -2.71 -3.32 4.43
C ILE A 78 -2.10 -3.37 3.02
N PRO A 79 -2.79 -3.96 2.02
CA PRO A 79 -2.31 -4.00 0.66
C PRO A 79 -2.30 -2.60 0.04
N LEU A 80 -1.26 -2.35 -0.77
CA LEU A 80 -1.07 -1.15 -1.57
C LEU A 80 -0.96 -1.53 -3.05
N TYR A 81 -1.53 -0.68 -3.90
CA TYR A 81 -1.68 -0.91 -5.33
C TYR A 81 -0.95 0.19 -6.09
N ASP A 82 -0.27 -0.18 -7.16
CA ASP A 82 0.46 0.76 -8.01
C ASP A 82 -0.50 1.70 -8.75
N ARG A 83 -0.36 3.00 -8.50
CA ARG A 83 -1.07 4.09 -9.15
C ARG A 83 -0.11 5.18 -9.59
N THR A 84 1.11 4.79 -9.98
CA THR A 84 2.15 5.71 -10.47
C THR A 84 1.66 6.57 -11.63
N GLU A 85 0.77 6.05 -12.47
CA GLU A 85 0.10 6.78 -13.54
C GLU A 85 -0.71 8.01 -13.06
N MET A 86 -1.18 8.00 -11.80
CA MET A 86 -1.92 9.12 -11.21
C MET A 86 -1.02 10.24 -10.69
N TYR A 87 0.30 10.08 -10.75
CA TYR A 87 1.24 11.03 -10.16
C TYR A 87 1.02 12.46 -10.69
N SER A 88 0.79 12.61 -11.99
CA SER A 88 0.49 13.90 -12.62
C SER A 88 -0.75 14.57 -12.03
N THR A 89 -1.84 13.82 -11.86
CA THR A 89 -3.08 14.30 -11.23
C THR A 89 -2.86 14.69 -9.77
N ILE A 90 -2.16 13.85 -9.01
CA ILE A 90 -1.86 14.08 -7.59
C ILE A 90 -1.08 15.39 -7.40
N ILE A 91 -0.08 15.64 -8.25
CA ILE A 91 0.68 16.90 -8.23
C ILE A 91 -0.17 18.08 -8.69
N ALA A 92 -0.92 17.95 -9.79
CA ALA A 92 -1.75 19.01 -10.33
C ALA A 92 -2.83 19.48 -9.35
N GLU A 93 -3.43 18.55 -8.61
CA GLU A 93 -4.46 18.81 -7.61
C GLU A 93 -3.88 19.10 -6.20
N ASN A 94 -2.54 19.18 -6.07
CA ASN A 94 -1.84 19.42 -4.81
C ASN A 94 -2.25 18.45 -3.69
N ILE A 95 -2.47 17.19 -4.05
CA ILE A 95 -2.88 16.14 -3.13
C ILE A 95 -1.67 15.68 -2.34
N ARG A 96 -1.75 15.84 -1.01
CA ARG A 96 -0.68 15.41 -0.11
C ARG A 96 -0.57 13.88 -0.09
N LEU A 97 0.61 13.38 -0.42
CA LEU A 97 1.00 11.99 -0.25
C LEU A 97 1.55 11.73 1.15
N TYR A 98 1.27 10.54 1.69
CA TYR A 98 1.95 10.04 2.87
C TYR A 98 3.27 9.36 2.49
N ASN A 99 4.24 9.30 3.42
CA ASN A 99 5.55 8.69 3.17
C ASN A 99 5.46 7.23 2.69
N TYR A 100 4.46 6.48 3.18
CA TYR A 100 4.23 5.08 2.77
C TYR A 100 3.51 4.93 1.44
N GLU A 101 3.05 6.03 0.84
CA GLU A 101 2.42 6.04 -0.49
C GLU A 101 3.43 6.32 -1.60
N GLN A 102 4.66 6.71 -1.25
CA GLN A 102 5.72 6.95 -2.19
C GLN A 102 6.86 5.97 -1.94
N MET A 103 7.28 5.27 -3.00
CA MET A 103 8.49 4.48 -3.00
C MET A 103 9.52 5.13 -3.92
N GLY A 104 10.76 5.24 -3.43
CA GLY A 104 11.83 5.92 -4.14
C GLY A 104 11.58 7.42 -4.34
N ALA A 105 12.39 8.02 -5.21
CA ALA A 105 12.31 9.44 -5.53
C ALA A 105 11.96 9.62 -7.00
N ALA A 106 11.00 10.51 -7.30
CA ALA A 106 10.77 10.96 -8.66
C ALA A 106 12.06 11.66 -9.14
N LYS A 107 12.66 11.15 -10.22
CA LYS A 107 13.82 11.77 -10.87
C LYS A 107 13.36 12.76 -11.93
#